data_AF-A0A1F9Z4C8-F1
#
_entry.id   AF-A0A1F9Z4C8-F1
#
_cell.length_a   1.000
_cell.length_b   1.000
_cell.length_c   1.000
_cell.angle_alpha   90.00
_cell.angle_beta   90.00
_cell.angle_gamma   90.00
#
_symmetry.space_group_name_H-M   'P 1'
#
loop_
_entity.id
_entity.type
_entity.pdbx_description
1 polymer ?
#
loop_
_entity_poly.entity_id
_entity_poly.type
_entity_poly.pdbx_seq_one_letter_code
_entity_poly.pdbx_strand_id
1 'polypeptide(L)'
;MDKVKKQQKYLSEHIYCMKKAIELNPELKNIFIYQLISLLNKKLSGDCNACEYNIYIKILEKMGDMKLPINLENKRKEILRKVIKLESGEIKKIYPN
;
A
#
# COMPACT_ATOMS: atom_id res chain seq x y z
N MET A 1 11.30 17.30 1.72
CA MET A 1 11.44 16.36 2.86
C MET A 1 10.15 16.27 3.70
N ASP A 2 9.45 17.38 3.98
CA ASP A 2 8.22 17.35 4.81
C ASP A 2 7.00 16.65 4.18
N LYS A 3 6.81 16.73 2.86
CA LYS A 3 5.66 16.10 2.17
C LYS A 3 5.69 14.56 2.32
N VAL A 4 6.87 13.95 2.19
CA VAL A 4 7.05 12.49 2.32
C VAL A 4 6.77 12.04 3.76
N LYS A 5 7.35 12.71 4.77
CA LYS A 5 7.11 12.39 6.18
C LYS A 5 5.64 12.53 6.57
N LYS A 6 4.95 13.58 6.11
CA LYS A 6 3.50 13.76 6.34
C LYS A 6 2.68 12.63 5.72
N GLN A 7 3.03 12.18 4.51
CA GLN A 7 2.34 11.07 3.86
C GLN A 7 2.61 9.71 4.52
N GLN A 8 3.83 9.48 5.02
CA GLN A 8 4.17 8.28 5.80
C GLN A 8 3.34 8.21 7.09
N LYS A 9 3.21 9.34 7.80
CA LYS A 9 2.37 9.45 9.00
C LYS A 9 0.91 9.14 8.67
N TYR A 10 0.36 9.76 7.63
CA TYR A 10 -1.01 9.52 7.18
C TYR A 10 -1.27 8.04 6.83
N LEU A 11 -0.39 7.41 6.06
CA LEU A 11 -0.53 5.99 5.69
C LEU A 11 -0.48 5.07 6.91
N SER A 12 0.41 5.35 7.86
CA SER A 12 0.52 4.57 9.10
C SER A 12 -0.72 4.70 9.97
N GLU A 13 -1.23 5.92 10.15
CA GLU A 13 -2.48 6.19 10.88
C GLU A 13 -3.69 5.55 10.19
N HIS A 14 -3.78 5.64 8.87
CA HIS A 14 -4.86 5.02 8.09
C HIS A 14 -4.91 3.50 8.31
N ILE A 15 -3.75 2.83 8.30
CA ILE A 15 -3.67 1.38 8.55
C ILE A 15 -4.05 1.03 9.99
N TYR A 16 -3.63 1.84 10.96
CA TYR A 16 -4.02 1.65 12.35
C TYR A 16 -5.55 1.74 12.52
N CYS A 17 -6.17 2.77 11.94
CA CYS A 17 -7.62 2.95 11.96
C CYS A 17 -8.34 1.78 11.27
N MET A 18 -7.83 1.31 10.12
CA MET A 18 -8.39 0.13 9.45
C MET A 18 -8.31 -1.11 10.33
N LYS A 19 -7.19 -1.36 11.00
CA LYS A 19 -7.07 -2.50 11.93
C LYS A 19 -8.12 -2.41 13.04
N LYS A 20 -8.29 -1.24 13.67
CA LYS A 20 -9.33 -1.03 14.69
C LYS A 20 -10.74 -1.19 14.14
N ALA A 21 -11.02 -0.69 12.95
CA ALA A 21 -12.33 -0.87 12.32
C ALA A 21 -12.63 -2.35 12.00
N ILE A 22 -11.62 -3.12 11.59
CA ILE A 22 -11.73 -4.57 11.34
C ILE A 22 -11.92 -5.35 12.64
N GLU A 23 -11.25 -4.95 13.73
CA GLU A 23 -11.46 -5.53 15.07
C GLU A 23 -12.91 -5.33 15.54
N LEU A 24 -13.50 -4.16 15.27
CA LEU A 24 -14.89 -3.86 15.62
C LEU A 24 -15.91 -4.51 14.70
N ASN A 25 -15.63 -4.57 13.39
CA ASN A 25 -16.47 -5.23 12.40
C ASN A 25 -15.62 -6.00 11.37
N PRO A 26 -15.49 -7.33 11.56
CA PRO A 26 -14.69 -8.18 10.67
C PRO A 26 -15.18 -8.23 9.22
N GLU A 27 -16.46 -7.92 8.94
CA GLU A 27 -17.01 -7.93 7.58
C GLU A 27 -16.41 -6.81 6.71
N LEU A 28 -16.02 -5.70 7.35
CA LEU A 28 -15.40 -4.56 6.66
C LEU A 28 -13.97 -4.86 6.19
N LYS A 29 -13.38 -5.98 6.62
CA LYS A 29 -12.01 -6.41 6.29
C LYS A 29 -11.72 -6.34 4.80
N ASN A 30 -12.59 -6.91 3.98
CA ASN A 30 -12.37 -6.96 2.53
C ASN A 30 -12.49 -5.57 1.89
N ILE A 31 -13.39 -4.72 2.39
CA ILE A 31 -13.62 -3.35 1.88
C ILE A 31 -12.39 -2.48 2.18
N PHE A 32 -11.92 -2.47 3.42
CA PHE A 32 -10.75 -1.69 3.81
C PHE A 32 -9.48 -2.16 3.11
N ILE A 33 -9.30 -3.47 2.95
CA ILE A 33 -8.17 -4.02 2.19
C ILE A 33 -8.22 -3.61 0.72
N TYR A 34 -9.40 -3.64 0.10
CA TYR A 34 -9.57 -3.19 -1.28
C TYR A 34 -9.23 -1.69 -1.43
N GLN A 35 -9.73 -0.86 -0.51
CA GLN A 35 -9.44 0.57 -0.50
C GLN A 35 -7.94 0.85 -0.33
N LEU A 36 -7.26 0.13 0.56
CA LEU A 36 -5.82 0.26 0.74
C LEU A 36 -5.06 -0.15 -0.53
N ILE A 37 -5.37 -1.30 -1.13
CA ILE A 37 -4.75 -1.75 -2.39
C ILE A 37 -4.96 -0.71 -3.50
N SER A 38 -6.17 -0.16 -3.63
CA SER A 38 -6.50 0.86 -4.62
C SER A 38 -5.71 2.16 -4.39
N LEU A 39 -5.61 2.61 -3.14
CA LEU A 39 -4.85 3.79 -2.74
C LEU A 39 -3.35 3.64 -3.07
N LEU A 40 -2.77 2.48 -2.73
CA LEU A 40 -1.36 2.20 -3.00
C LEU A 40 -1.10 2.16 -4.52
N ASN A 41 -1.98 1.52 -5.30
CA ASN A 41 -1.86 1.47 -6.76
C ASN A 41 -1.93 2.86 -7.39
N LYS A 42 -2.89 3.71 -6.97
CA LYS A 42 -3.03 5.09 -7.45
C LYS A 42 -1.81 5.95 -7.12
N LYS A 43 -1.25 5.80 -5.92
CA LYS A 43 -0.03 6.53 -5.53
C LYS A 43 1.19 6.07 -6.33
N LEU A 44 1.31 4.77 -6.61
CA LEU A 44 2.40 4.23 -7.42
C LEU A 44 2.33 4.69 -8.89
N SER A 45 1.13 4.86 -9.45
CA SER A 45 0.96 5.24 -10.85
C SER A 45 1.00 6.75 -11.12
N GLY A 46 0.74 7.61 -10.12
CA GLY A 46 0.48 9.04 -10.34
C GLY A 46 1.52 10.02 -9.78
N ASP A 47 2.08 9.77 -8.58
CA ASP A 47 3.05 10.67 -7.94
C ASP A 47 4.04 9.82 -7.15
N CYS A 48 5.11 9.39 -7.84
CA CYS A 48 6.16 8.53 -7.29
C CYS A 48 7.05 9.22 -6.23
N ASN A 49 6.66 10.41 -5.76
CA ASN A 49 7.21 11.12 -4.61
C ASN A 49 6.35 11.00 -3.33
N ALA A 50 5.32 10.16 -3.34
CA ALA A 50 4.35 10.04 -2.26
C ALA A 50 4.86 9.31 -0.98
N CYS A 51 5.75 8.32 -1.12
CA CYS A 51 6.37 7.59 0.00
C CYS A 51 7.62 6.82 -0.48
N GLU A 52 8.55 6.54 0.44
CA GLU A 52 9.64 5.60 0.19
C GLU A 52 9.09 4.18 -0.02
N TYR A 53 9.68 3.43 -0.96
CA TYR A 53 9.22 2.10 -1.38
C TYR A 53 9.23 1.08 -0.24
N ASN A 54 10.24 1.12 0.62
CA ASN A 54 10.35 0.34 1.86
C ASN A 54 9.09 0.39 2.76
N ILE A 55 8.35 1.51 2.78
CA ILE A 55 7.11 1.64 3.56
C ILE A 55 5.97 0.89 2.88
N TYR A 56 5.84 0.98 1.56
CA TYR A 56 4.85 0.18 0.82
C TYR A 56 5.07 -1.31 1.04
N ILE A 57 6.33 -1.77 1.03
CA ILE A 57 6.70 -3.16 1.31
C ILE A 57 6.22 -3.57 2.71
N LYS A 58 6.59 -2.83 3.75
CA LYS A 58 6.17 -3.11 5.14
C LYS A 58 4.65 -3.17 5.31
N ILE A 59 3.92 -2.30 4.62
CA ILE A 59 2.46 -2.28 4.65
C ILE A 59 1.91 -3.55 4.01
N LEU A 60 2.38 -3.87 2.80
CA LEU A 60 1.95 -5.06 2.06
C LEU A 60 2.33 -6.35 2.81
N GLU A 61 3.49 -6.42 3.45
CA GLU A 61 3.89 -7.54 4.29
C GLU A 61 2.93 -7.76 5.47
N LYS A 62 2.62 -6.69 6.23
CA LYS A 62 1.66 -6.74 7.34
C LYS A 62 0.25 -7.12 6.91
N MET A 63 -0.12 -6.89 5.65
CA MET A 63 -1.39 -7.38 5.11
C MET A 63 -1.39 -8.90 4.89
N GLY A 64 -0.22 -9.54 4.75
CA GLY A 64 -0.12 -10.98 4.55
C GLY A 64 -0.47 -11.83 5.75
N ASP A 65 -0.38 -11.23 6.92
CA ASP A 65 -0.89 -11.84 8.15
C ASP A 65 -2.43 -11.90 8.15
N MET A 66 -3.09 -11.19 7.22
CA MET A 66 -4.54 -11.23 7.05
C MET A 66 -4.92 -12.28 6.01
N LYS A 67 -5.81 -13.22 6.37
CA LYS A 67 -6.43 -14.11 5.38
C LYS A 67 -7.23 -13.30 4.35
N LEU A 68 -6.74 -13.21 3.10
CA LEU A 68 -7.37 -12.47 2.00
C LEU A 68 -8.09 -13.40 1.02
N PRO A 69 -9.18 -12.95 0.39
CA PRO A 69 -9.68 -13.54 -0.86
C PRO A 69 -8.59 -13.61 -1.94
N ILE A 70 -8.59 -14.68 -2.74
CA ILE A 70 -7.51 -14.99 -3.72
C ILE A 70 -7.25 -13.85 -4.72
N ASN A 71 -8.30 -13.14 -5.14
CA ASN A 71 -8.21 -12.02 -6.06
C ASN A 71 -7.47 -10.81 -5.43
N LEU A 72 -7.70 -10.53 -4.15
CA LEU A 72 -7.02 -9.46 -3.42
C LEU A 72 -5.57 -9.83 -3.11
N GLU A 73 -5.32 -11.11 -2.79
CA GLU A 73 -3.96 -11.62 -2.59
C GLU A 73 -3.11 -11.52 -3.86
N ASN A 74 -3.69 -11.82 -5.03
CA ASN A 74 -3.01 -11.66 -6.32
C ASN A 74 -2.67 -10.19 -6.61
N LYS A 75 -3.61 -9.27 -6.39
CA LYS A 75 -3.37 -7.82 -6.55
C LYS A 75 -2.28 -7.31 -5.60
N ARG A 76 -2.32 -7.74 -4.34
CA ARG A 76 -1.30 -7.42 -3.33
C ARG A 76 0.09 -7.87 -3.80
N LYS A 77 0.22 -9.11 -4.28
CA LYS A 77 1.49 -9.65 -4.81
C LYS A 77 1.99 -8.89 -6.03
N GLU A 78 1.09 -8.50 -6.94
CA GLU A 78 1.45 -7.72 -8.12
C GLU A 78 2.02 -6.34 -7.74
N ILE A 79 1.37 -5.64 -6.80
CA ILE A 79 1.84 -4.36 -6.29
C ILE A 79 3.20 -4.53 -5.59
N LEU A 80 3.34 -5.55 -4.73
CA LEU A 80 4.60 -5.82 -4.04
C LEU A 80 5.76 -6.04 -5.02
N ARG A 81 5.55 -6.85 -6.07
CA ARG A 81 6.54 -7.06 -7.14
C ARG A 81 6.92 -5.76 -7.84
N LYS A 82 5.94 -4.91 -8.17
CA LYS A 82 6.21 -3.61 -8.80
C LYS A 82 7.04 -2.69 -7.89
N VAL A 83 6.72 -2.65 -6.60
CA VAL A 83 7.44 -1.83 -5.61
C VAL A 83 8.89 -2.30 -5.48
N ILE A 84 9.12 -3.61 -5.38
CA ILE A 84 10.48 -4.18 -5.28
C ILE A 84 11.30 -3.83 -6.51
N LYS A 85 10.74 -3.96 -7.72
CA LYS A 85 11.45 -3.60 -8.96
C LYS A 85 11.76 -2.10 -9.08
N LEU A 86 10.90 -1.24 -8.52
CA LEU A 86 11.17 0.20 -8.46
C LEU A 86 12.27 0.52 -7.44
N GLU A 87 12.30 -0.20 -6.31
CA GLU A 87 13.33 -0.05 -5.28
C GLU A 87 14.70 -0.56 -5.75
N SER A 88 14.74 -1.69 -6.46
CA SER A 88 15.96 -2.25 -7.05
C SER A 88 16.49 -1.47 -8.25
N GLY A 89 15.70 -0.51 -8.77
CA GLY A 89 16.03 0.28 -9.95
C GLY A 89 15.86 -0.47 -11.28
N GLU A 90 15.32 -1.69 -11.26
CA GLU A 90 15.01 -2.49 -12.47
C GLU A 90 14.01 -1.79 -13.39
N ILE A 91 13.10 -0.98 -12.83
CA ILE A 91 12.18 -0.14 -13.60
C ILE A 91 12.33 1.33 -13.18
N LYS A 92 12.46 2.21 -14.17
CA LYS A 92 12.58 3.66 -13.95
C LYS A 92 11.21 4.28 -13.66
N LYS A 93 11.16 5.23 -12.73
CA LYS A 93 9.98 6.07 -12.48
C LYS A 93 9.64 6.81 -13.78
N ILE A 94 8.43 6.58 -14.30
CA ILE A 94 7.87 7.41 -15.37
C ILE A 94 7.34 8.66 -14.67
N TYR A 95 8.10 9.75 -14.74
CA TYR A 95 7.59 11.06 -14.38
C TYR A 95 6.80 11.57 -15.60
N PRO A 96 5.49 11.84 -15.50
CA PRO A 96 4.83 12.62 -16.53
C PRO A 96 5.48 14.01 -16.56
N ASN A 97 5.94 14.43 -17.75
CA ASN A 97 6.46 15.77 -18.03
C ASN A 97 5.38 16.84 -17.80
#